data_AF-A0A844MDM4-F1
#
_entry.id   AF-A0A844MDM4-F1
#
_cell.length_a   1.000
_cell.length_b   1.000
_cell.length_c   1.000
_cell.angle_alpha   90.00
_cell.angle_beta   90.00
_cell.angle_gamma   90.00
#
_symmetry.space_group_name_H-M   'P 1'
#
loop_
_entity.id
_entity.type
_entity.pdbx_description
1 polymer ?
#
loop_
_entity_poly.entity_id
_entity_poly.type
_entity_poly.pdbx_seq_one_letter_code
_entity_poly.pdbx_strand_id
1 'polypeptide(L)'
;MRGLLQPPNQRLTSNFYVVKCPKSDLHQVFQQMTGAEQQALLQQLKSDYRQILIEYFTISDKRLNEKIDKFIKAVFYANIPVPQIIEIHMELIDEFSKQLKLEGRNDDALLDYRLTLIDILAHLCELYRCSIQK
;
A
#
# COMPACT_ATOMS: atom_id res chain seq x y z
N MET A 1 -33.75 33.90 -9.65
CA MET A 1 -32.95 33.75 -10.88
C MET A 1 -31.53 33.36 -10.48
N ARG A 2 -30.94 32.46 -11.28
CA ARG A 2 -29.82 31.56 -10.98
C ARG A 2 -28.55 32.27 -10.46
N GLY A 3 -28.08 31.85 -9.29
CA GLY A 3 -26.68 32.00 -8.88
C GLY A 3 -25.83 30.92 -9.56
N LEU A 4 -24.74 31.34 -10.19
CA LEU A 4 -23.82 30.51 -10.96
C LEU A 4 -23.09 29.51 -10.05
N LEU A 5 -23.12 28.22 -10.41
CA LEU A 5 -22.25 27.20 -9.84
C LEU A 5 -20.79 27.53 -10.19
N GLN A 6 -19.95 27.73 -9.17
CA GLN A 6 -18.52 27.46 -9.25
C GLN A 6 -18.28 26.00 -8.82
N PRO A 7 -17.38 25.25 -9.49
CA PRO A 7 -17.07 23.88 -9.11
C PRO A 7 -16.29 23.86 -7.77
N PRO A 8 -16.55 22.89 -6.87
CA PRO A 8 -15.79 22.78 -5.63
C PRO A 8 -14.36 22.33 -5.92
N ASN A 9 -13.49 23.33 -5.86
CA ASN A 9 -12.10 23.35 -5.43
C ASN A 9 -11.44 21.99 -5.12
N GLN A 10 -10.39 21.73 -5.88
CA GLN A 10 -9.33 20.76 -5.63
C GLN A 10 -8.73 20.93 -4.22
N ARG A 11 -8.87 19.93 -3.34
CA ARG A 11 -8.01 19.74 -2.16
C ARG A 11 -8.17 18.33 -1.58
N LEU A 12 -7.87 17.32 -2.40
CA LEU A 12 -7.73 15.92 -1.98
C LEU A 12 -6.27 15.49 -2.14
N THR A 13 -5.35 16.26 -1.59
CA THR A 13 -3.94 15.85 -1.51
C THR A 13 -3.36 16.46 -0.25
N SER A 14 -2.89 15.62 0.68
CA SER A 14 -1.84 15.89 1.68
C SER A 14 -2.17 15.66 3.16
N ASN A 15 -3.39 15.31 3.59
CA ASN A 15 -3.70 15.27 5.04
C ASN A 15 -4.05 13.90 5.65
N PHE A 16 -4.07 12.79 4.91
CA PHE A 16 -4.46 11.49 5.51
C PHE A 16 -3.33 10.79 6.28
N TYR A 17 -2.08 11.24 6.15
CA TYR A 17 -0.91 10.59 6.77
C TYR A 17 -0.38 11.30 8.03
N VAL A 18 -1.03 12.37 8.50
CA VAL A 18 -0.61 13.04 9.74
C VAL A 18 -1.57 12.69 10.86
N VAL A 19 -1.52 11.43 11.29
CA VAL A 19 -1.92 11.09 12.66
C VAL A 19 -0.75 11.49 13.56
N LYS A 20 -0.88 12.63 14.24
CA LYS A 20 0.11 13.13 15.19
C LYS A 20 0.01 12.28 16.47
N CYS A 21 0.74 11.17 16.53
CA CYS A 21 0.81 10.32 17.73
C CYS A 21 1.77 10.91 18.79
N PRO A 22 1.31 11.15 20.03
CA PRO A 22 2.19 11.24 21.20
C PRO A 22 2.83 9.86 21.42
N LYS A 23 4.11 9.85 21.79
CA LYS A 23 4.91 8.64 22.08
C LYS A 23 4.35 7.93 23.32
N SER A 24 3.33 7.08 23.16
CA SER A 24 2.93 6.09 24.17
C SER A 24 1.86 5.09 23.72
N ASP A 25 1.15 5.31 22.60
CA ASP A 25 0.11 4.39 22.13
C ASP A 25 0.33 4.00 20.66
N LEU A 26 1.38 3.23 20.40
CA LEU A 26 1.49 2.49 19.14
C LEU A 26 0.62 1.23 19.26
N HIS A 27 -0.03 0.80 18.18
CA HIS A 27 -0.91 -0.38 18.10
C HIS A 27 -2.35 -0.16 18.58
N GLN A 28 -3.21 0.37 17.68
CA GLN A 28 -4.62 -0.05 17.54
C GLN A 28 -5.40 0.70 16.44
N VAL A 29 -4.76 1.55 15.61
CA VAL A 29 -5.49 2.43 14.68
C VAL A 29 -6.37 1.65 13.69
N PHE A 30 -5.89 0.58 13.06
CA PHE A 30 -6.71 -0.16 12.10
C PHE A 30 -7.90 -0.89 12.74
N GLN A 31 -7.74 -1.49 13.92
CA GLN A 31 -8.85 -2.20 14.59
C GLN A 31 -9.91 -1.25 15.16
N GLN A 32 -9.54 0.01 15.41
CA GLN A 32 -10.43 1.05 15.91
C GLN A 32 -11.17 1.82 14.80
N MET A 33 -10.75 1.65 13.54
CA MET A 33 -11.40 2.28 12.38
C MET A 33 -12.77 1.68 12.08
N THR A 34 -13.66 2.52 11.53
CA THR A 34 -14.93 2.04 10.96
C THR A 34 -14.65 1.15 9.73
N GLY A 35 -15.58 0.26 9.39
CA GLY A 35 -15.43 -0.60 8.22
C GLY A 35 -15.20 0.18 6.90
N ALA A 36 -15.75 1.38 6.78
CA ALA A 36 -15.54 2.26 5.62
C ALA A 36 -14.11 2.83 5.57
N GLU A 37 -13.56 3.24 6.72
CA GLU A 37 -12.18 3.76 6.81
C GLU A 37 -11.16 2.65 6.58
N GLN A 38 -11.41 1.45 7.12
CA GLN A 38 -10.58 0.28 6.87
C GLN A 38 -10.55 -0.05 5.37
N GLN A 39 -11.71 -0.07 4.71
CA GLN A 39 -11.77 -0.31 3.27
C GLN A 39 -11.04 0.78 2.48
N ALA A 40 -11.23 2.06 2.81
CA ALA A 40 -10.53 3.15 2.12
C ALA A 40 -9.01 3.02 2.25
N LEU A 41 -8.52 2.68 3.45
CA LEU A 41 -7.10 2.44 3.68
C LEU A 41 -6.59 1.23 2.88
N LEU A 42 -7.31 0.11 2.88
CA LEU A 42 -6.92 -1.09 2.12
C LEU A 42 -6.88 -0.82 0.62
N GLN A 43 -7.83 -0.05 0.08
CA GLN A 43 -7.81 0.34 -1.33
C GLN A 43 -6.62 1.23 -1.66
N GLN A 44 -6.26 2.16 -0.77
CA GLN A 44 -5.08 2.99 -0.94
C GLN A 44 -3.79 2.16 -0.88
N LEU A 45 -3.68 1.24 0.08
CA LEU A 45 -2.55 0.32 0.19
C LEU A 45 -2.43 -0.57 -1.04
N LYS A 46 -3.55 -1.08 -1.57
CA LYS A 46 -3.58 -1.85 -2.81
C LYS A 46 -3.10 -1.03 -4.00
N SER A 47 -3.51 0.24 -4.10
CA SER A 47 -3.03 1.14 -5.15
C SER A 47 -1.52 1.41 -5.04
N ASP A 48 -1.02 1.70 -3.84
CA ASP A 48 0.41 1.92 -3.60
C ASP A 48 1.22 0.65 -3.93
N TYR A 49 0.75 -0.52 -3.50
CA TYR A 49 1.40 -1.81 -3.78
C TYR A 49 1.40 -2.16 -5.26
N ARG A 50 0.29 -1.90 -5.99
CA ARG A 50 0.24 -2.08 -7.45
C ARG A 50 1.35 -1.29 -8.14
N GLN A 51 1.58 -0.05 -7.70
CA GLN A 51 2.62 0.78 -8.28
C GLN A 51 4.01 0.21 -8.00
N ILE A 52 4.23 -0.32 -6.80
CA ILE A 52 5.49 -1.02 -6.46
C ILE A 52 5.71 -2.21 -7.40
N LEU A 53 4.70 -3.07 -7.62
CA LEU A 53 4.81 -4.21 -8.52
C LEU A 53 5.20 -3.78 -9.95
N ILE A 54 4.53 -2.78 -10.51
CA ILE A 54 4.79 -2.31 -11.89
C ILE A 54 6.22 -1.74 -12.01
N GLU A 55 6.68 -1.04 -10.98
CA GLU A 55 7.98 -0.35 -10.99
C GLU A 55 9.16 -1.25 -10.57
N TYR A 56 8.88 -2.39 -9.93
CA TYR A 56 9.89 -3.23 -9.27
C TYR A 56 11.02 -3.66 -10.21
N PHE A 57 10.67 -4.04 -11.44
CA PHE A 57 11.64 -4.50 -12.44
C PHE A 57 12.03 -3.43 -13.47
N THR A 58 11.49 -2.21 -13.37
CA THR A 58 11.55 -1.22 -14.47
C THR A 58 12.20 0.12 -14.11
N ILE A 59 12.23 0.52 -12.83
CA ILE A 59 12.72 1.84 -12.39
C ILE A 59 14.00 1.71 -11.55
N SER A 60 14.81 2.77 -11.53
CA SER A 60 16.01 2.86 -10.70
C SER A 60 15.72 2.71 -9.20
N ASP A 61 16.64 2.04 -8.51
CA ASP A 61 16.49 1.60 -7.12
C ASP A 61 16.05 2.72 -6.16
N LYS A 62 16.51 3.97 -6.35
CA LYS A 62 16.24 5.05 -5.39
C LYS A 62 14.75 5.41 -5.28
N ARG A 63 14.05 5.58 -6.41
CA ARG A 63 12.63 5.97 -6.40
C ARG A 63 11.74 4.83 -5.94
N LEU A 64 12.09 3.60 -6.31
CA LEU A 64 11.40 2.41 -5.87
C LEU A 64 11.52 2.22 -4.35
N ASN A 65 12.73 2.37 -3.80
CA ASN A 65 12.97 2.27 -2.36
C ASN A 65 12.14 3.31 -1.57
N GLU A 66 12.04 4.56 -2.04
CA GLU A 66 11.20 5.57 -1.38
C GLU A 66 9.71 5.17 -1.34
N LYS A 67 9.20 4.48 -2.37
CA LYS A 67 7.82 3.98 -2.41
C LYS A 67 7.62 2.79 -1.49
N ILE A 68 8.56 1.86 -1.50
CA ILE A 68 8.59 0.72 -0.58
C ILE A 68 8.56 1.25 0.86
N ASP A 69 9.47 2.16 1.21
CA ASP A 69 9.52 2.80 2.53
C ASP A 69 8.19 3.43 2.96
N LYS A 70 7.57 4.20 2.05
CA LYS A 70 6.28 4.85 2.32
C LYS A 70 5.19 3.82 2.57
N PHE A 71 5.13 2.77 1.76
CA PHE A 71 4.18 1.66 1.92
C PHE A 71 4.38 0.95 3.25
N ILE A 72 5.62 0.56 3.58
CA ILE A 72 5.96 -0.14 4.82
C ILE A 72 5.60 0.69 6.05
N LYS A 73 5.91 1.99 6.05
CA LYS A 73 5.53 2.91 7.13
C LYS A 73 4.01 2.97 7.31
N ALA A 74 3.26 3.07 6.22
CA ALA A 74 1.79 3.09 6.28
C ALA A 74 1.22 1.80 6.87
N VAL A 75 1.69 0.64 6.41
CA VAL A 75 1.34 -0.69 6.93
C VAL A 75 1.65 -0.81 8.41
N PHE A 76 2.86 -0.39 8.82
CA PHE A 76 3.33 -0.46 10.20
C PHE A 76 2.52 0.42 11.14
N TYR A 77 2.31 1.71 10.81
CA TYR A 77 1.57 2.63 11.67
C TYR A 77 0.08 2.27 11.79
N ALA A 78 -0.51 1.76 10.71
CA ALA A 78 -1.87 1.26 10.77
C ALA A 78 -1.96 -0.09 11.51
N ASN A 79 -0.84 -0.78 11.79
CA ASN A 79 -0.82 -2.11 12.39
C ASN A 79 -1.61 -3.12 11.53
N ILE A 80 -1.39 -3.09 10.22
CA ILE A 80 -2.01 -4.00 9.26
C ILE A 80 -1.45 -5.42 9.47
N PRO A 81 -2.31 -6.44 9.61
CA PRO A 81 -1.86 -7.82 9.70
C PRO A 81 -1.12 -8.28 8.44
N VAL A 82 -0.04 -9.04 8.60
CA VAL A 82 0.71 -9.64 7.47
C VAL A 82 -0.20 -10.40 6.49
N PRO A 83 -1.22 -11.18 6.93
CA PRO A 83 -2.17 -11.80 6.02
C PRO A 83 -2.86 -10.83 5.05
N GLN A 84 -3.17 -9.59 5.46
CA GLN A 84 -3.79 -8.59 4.57
C GLN A 84 -2.83 -8.12 3.46
N ILE A 85 -1.53 -8.07 3.74
CA ILE A 85 -0.52 -7.72 2.74
C ILE A 85 -0.43 -8.82 1.69
N ILE A 86 -0.47 -10.08 2.13
CA ILE A 86 -0.49 -11.25 1.25
C ILE A 86 -1.77 -11.27 0.41
N GLU A 87 -2.93 -10.97 1.01
CA GLU A 87 -4.21 -10.87 0.32
C GLU A 87 -4.15 -9.81 -0.79
N ILE A 88 -3.68 -8.60 -0.49
CA ILE A 88 -3.46 -7.52 -1.48
C ILE A 88 -2.56 -7.99 -2.63
N HIS A 89 -1.46 -8.69 -2.31
CA HIS A 89 -0.57 -9.23 -3.33
C HIS A 89 -1.30 -10.24 -4.24
N MET A 90 -1.99 -11.21 -3.65
CA MET A 90 -2.70 -12.25 -4.40
C MET A 90 -3.81 -11.68 -5.29
N GLU A 91 -4.57 -10.70 -4.80
CA GLU A 91 -5.58 -10.01 -5.62
C GLU A 91 -4.96 -9.31 -6.83
N LEU A 92 -3.82 -8.63 -6.65
CA LEU A 92 -3.14 -7.94 -7.75
C LEU A 92 -2.55 -8.90 -8.78
N ILE A 93 -2.00 -10.04 -8.33
CA ILE A 93 -1.52 -11.10 -9.23
C ILE A 93 -2.68 -11.69 -10.04
N ASP A 94 -3.83 -11.96 -9.43
CA ASP A 94 -5.01 -12.44 -10.14
C ASP A 94 -5.53 -11.41 -11.17
N GLU A 95 -5.56 -10.12 -10.80
CA GLU A 95 -5.92 -9.04 -11.72
C GLU A 95 -4.96 -8.94 -12.92
N PHE A 96 -3.64 -9.01 -12.67
CA PHE A 96 -2.65 -9.00 -13.75
C PHE A 96 -2.74 -10.25 -14.63
N SER A 97 -2.99 -11.43 -14.05
CA SER A 97 -3.17 -12.68 -14.81
C SER A 97 -4.39 -12.57 -15.74
N LYS A 98 -5.51 -12.04 -15.24
CA LYS A 98 -6.70 -11.77 -16.05
C LYS A 98 -6.41 -10.81 -17.20
N GLN A 99 -5.68 -9.73 -16.94
CA GLN A 99 -5.29 -8.75 -17.97
C GLN A 99 -4.39 -9.39 -19.04
N LEU A 100 -3.35 -10.13 -18.65
CA LEU A 100 -2.43 -10.80 -19.57
C LEU A 100 -3.15 -11.84 -20.45
N LYS A 101 -4.08 -12.61 -19.87
CA LYS A 101 -4.90 -13.58 -20.61
C LYS A 101 -5.79 -12.92 -21.65
N LEU A 102 -6.37 -11.75 -21.34
CA LEU A 102 -7.13 -10.96 -22.30
C LEU A 102 -6.25 -10.41 -23.43
N GLU A 103 -4.98 -10.11 -23.16
CA GLU A 103 -3.98 -9.70 -24.16
C GLU A 103 -3.35 -10.88 -24.93
N GLY A 104 -3.71 -12.13 -24.60
CA GLY A 104 -3.11 -13.33 -25.21
C GLY A 104 -1.65 -13.57 -24.80
N ARG A 105 -1.23 -13.05 -23.65
CA ARG A 105 0.13 -13.18 -23.10
C ARG A 105 0.18 -14.26 -22.01
N ASN A 106 1.37 -14.83 -21.82
CA ASN A 106 1.65 -15.76 -20.74
C ASN A 106 1.77 -15.01 -19.40
N ASP A 107 1.28 -15.59 -18.31
CA ASP A 107 1.32 -15.08 -16.95
C ASP A 107 2.46 -15.66 -16.08
N ASP A 108 3.35 -16.48 -16.65
CA ASP A 108 4.53 -17.04 -15.95
C ASP A 108 5.41 -15.96 -15.30
N ALA A 109 5.55 -14.78 -15.92
CA ALA A 109 6.32 -13.66 -15.37
C ALA A 109 5.74 -13.12 -14.05
N LEU A 110 4.47 -13.41 -13.75
CA LEU A 110 3.87 -13.01 -12.47
C LEU A 110 4.48 -13.76 -11.28
N LEU A 111 5.13 -14.90 -11.50
CA LEU A 111 5.84 -15.63 -10.46
C LEU A 111 7.01 -14.83 -9.89
N ASP A 112 7.63 -13.96 -10.68
CA ASP A 112 8.76 -13.14 -10.26
C ASP A 112 8.35 -12.09 -9.21
N TYR A 113 7.08 -11.69 -9.18
CA TYR A 113 6.55 -10.80 -8.14
C TYR A 113 6.56 -11.40 -6.74
N ARG A 114 6.79 -12.72 -6.61
CA ARG A 114 7.08 -13.32 -5.29
C ARG A 114 8.31 -12.70 -4.63
N LEU A 115 9.30 -12.28 -5.43
CA LEU A 115 10.46 -11.55 -4.92
C LEU A 115 10.06 -10.20 -4.32
N THR A 116 9.16 -9.47 -4.97
CA THR A 116 8.62 -8.21 -4.45
C THR A 116 7.87 -8.41 -3.12
N LEU A 117 7.11 -9.49 -2.98
CA LEU A 117 6.45 -9.82 -1.71
C LEU A 117 7.46 -10.12 -0.60
N ILE A 118 8.47 -10.95 -0.89
CA ILE A 118 9.55 -11.28 0.06
C ILE A 118 10.25 -10.00 0.53
N ASP A 119 10.58 -9.11 -0.41
CA ASP A 119 11.28 -7.86 -0.14
C ASP A 119 10.46 -6.93 0.77
N ILE A 120 9.18 -6.76 0.48
CA ILE A 120 8.24 -5.99 1.31
C ILE A 120 8.14 -6.57 2.73
N LEU A 121 8.01 -7.89 2.85
CA LEU A 121 7.95 -8.55 4.16
C LEU A 121 9.27 -8.42 4.93
N ALA A 122 10.41 -8.48 4.25
CA ALA A 122 11.72 -8.29 4.86
C ALA A 122 11.86 -6.86 5.43
N HIS A 123 11.47 -5.83 4.67
CA HIS A 123 11.47 -4.44 5.14
C HIS A 123 10.54 -4.25 6.35
N LEU A 124 9.36 -4.88 6.32
CA LEU A 124 8.43 -4.81 7.44
C LEU A 124 9.00 -5.51 8.69
N CYS A 125 9.58 -6.69 8.54
CA CYS A 125 10.24 -7.42 9.63
C CYS A 125 11.38 -6.61 10.25
N GLU A 126 12.21 -5.97 9.42
CA GLU A 126 13.31 -5.13 9.90
C GLU A 126 12.78 -3.92 10.69
N LEU A 127 11.68 -3.32 10.24
CA LEU A 127 11.05 -2.22 10.94
C LEU A 127 10.49 -2.66 12.31
N TYR A 128 9.81 -3.81 12.39
CA TYR A 128 9.36 -4.39 13.66
C TYR A 128 10.53 -4.73 14.60
N ARG A 129 11.62 -5.31 14.06
CA ARG A 129 12.83 -5.62 14.81
C ARG A 129 13.43 -4.36 15.44
N CYS A 130 13.54 -3.29 14.67
CA CYS A 130 14.04 -2.00 15.14
C CYS A 130 13.13 -1.32 16.15
N SER A 131 11.81 -1.55 16.10
CA SER A 131 10.87 -0.95 17.06
C SER A 131 10.88 -1.62 18.43
N ILE A 132 11.24 -2.91 18.51
CA ILE A 132 11.30 -3.66 19.78
C ILE A 132 12.58 -3.35 20.56
N GLN A 133 13.65 -2.95 19.87
CA GLN A 133 14.96 -2.67 20.47
C GLN A 133 15.14 -1.23 20.98
N LYS A 134 14.09 -0.40 20.93
CA LYS A 134 14.07 0.99 21.43
C LYS A 134 13.08 1.14 22.57
#